data_AF-A0A962A2S3-F1
#
_entry.id   AF-A0A962A2S3-F1
#
_cell.length_a   1.000
_cell.length_b   1.000
_cell.length_c   1.000
_cell.angle_alpha   90.00
_cell.angle_beta   90.00
_cell.angle_gamma   90.00
#
_symmetry.space_group_name_H-M   'P 1'
#
loop_
_entity.id
_entity.type
_entity.pdbx_description
1 polymer ?
#
loop_
_entity_poly.entity_id
_entity_poly.type
_entity_poly.pdbx_seq_one_letter_code
_entity_poly.pdbx_strand_id
1 'polypeptide(L)'
;MSSGENKIVRHVLEETGYAYMLSCETSPLNADYAEYASSQSLSDFQAALDDPELTYEQLCKILRKASHREASRSCKTPWSLFMANCLKRSSNNNKARCAR
;
A
#
# COMPACT_ATOMS: atom_id res chain seq x y z
N MET A 1 -13.31 -5.31 17.81
CA MET A 1 -12.74 -6.35 16.94
C MET A 1 -12.99 -5.94 15.49
N SER A 2 -11.99 -5.42 14.77
CA SER A 2 -12.10 -5.12 13.33
C SER A 2 -10.97 -5.84 12.59
N SER A 3 -11.22 -7.11 12.24
CA SER A 3 -10.27 -8.03 11.59
C SER A 3 -10.58 -8.29 10.11
N GLY A 4 -11.57 -7.60 9.52
CA GLY A 4 -11.98 -7.77 8.12
C GLY A 4 -11.17 -6.91 7.14
N GLU A 5 -11.03 -5.62 7.44
CA GLU A 5 -10.40 -4.60 6.56
C GLU A 5 -8.93 -4.94 6.24
N ASN A 6 -8.23 -5.58 7.19
CA ASN A 6 -6.82 -5.97 7.04
C ASN A 6 -6.63 -7.06 5.97
N LYS A 7 -7.65 -7.87 5.69
CA LYS A 7 -7.58 -8.91 4.67
C LYS A 7 -7.70 -8.33 3.27
N ILE A 8 -8.53 -7.29 3.10
CA ILE A 8 -8.77 -6.64 1.80
C ILE A 8 -7.51 -5.87 1.37
N VAL A 9 -6.97 -5.00 2.23
CA VAL A 9 -5.73 -4.25 1.94
C VAL A 9 -4.58 -5.21 1.64
N ARG A 10 -4.46 -6.30 2.40
CA ARG A 10 -3.45 -7.32 2.17
C ARG A 10 -3.63 -8.00 0.81
N HIS A 11 -4.86 -8.35 0.44
CA HIS A 11 -5.13 -8.98 -0.85
C HIS A 11 -4.75 -8.05 -2.01
N VAL A 12 -5.15 -6.78 -1.95
CA VAL A 12 -4.78 -5.77 -2.96
C VAL A 12 -3.26 -5.65 -3.08
N LEU A 13 -2.52 -5.66 -1.95
CA LEU A 13 -1.06 -5.65 -1.95
C LEU A 13 -0.43 -6.92 -2.52
N GLU A 14 -1.01 -8.09 -2.27
CA GLU A 14 -0.53 -9.36 -2.83
C GLU A 14 -0.77 -9.42 -4.34
N GLU A 15 -1.94 -8.98 -4.82
CA GLU A 15 -2.27 -8.94 -6.25
C GLU A 15 -1.41 -7.92 -7.01
N THR A 16 -1.30 -6.69 -6.49
CA THR A 16 -0.45 -5.65 -7.11
C THR A 16 1.04 -5.99 -7.03
N GLY A 17 1.48 -6.62 -5.94
CA GLY A 17 2.83 -7.19 -5.80
C GLY A 17 3.14 -8.21 -6.87
N TYR A 18 2.22 -9.16 -7.09
CA TYR A 18 2.37 -10.19 -8.11
C TYR A 18 2.36 -9.61 -9.53
N ALA A 19 1.41 -8.71 -9.82
CA ALA A 19 1.32 -8.04 -11.12
C ALA A 19 2.56 -7.18 -11.42
N TYR A 20 3.12 -6.49 -10.42
CA TYR A 20 4.36 -5.74 -10.56
C TYR A 20 5.56 -6.66 -10.82
N MET A 21 5.69 -7.76 -10.08
CA MET A 21 6.78 -8.73 -10.28
C MET A 21 6.75 -9.30 -11.70
N LEU A 22 5.56 -9.74 -12.15
CA LEU A 22 5.35 -10.25 -13.50
C LEU A 22 5.70 -9.19 -14.56
N SER A 23 5.29 -7.94 -14.32
CA SER A 23 5.60 -6.83 -15.23
C SER A 23 7.11 -6.55 -15.30
N CYS A 24 7.82 -6.58 -14.17
CA CYS A 24 9.27 -6.43 -14.10
C CYS A 24 10.03 -7.58 -14.78
N GLU A 25 9.54 -8.82 -14.67
CA GLU A 25 10.11 -9.97 -15.39
C GLU A 25 9.91 -9.86 -16.91
N THR A 26 8.77 -9.28 -17.33
CA THR A 26 8.42 -9.14 -18.76
C THR A 26 9.06 -7.91 -19.41
N SER A 27 9.28 -6.84 -18.66
CA SER A 27 10.02 -5.65 -19.08
C SER A 27 10.54 -4.88 -17.87
N PRO A 28 11.80 -4.41 -17.88
CA PRO A 28 12.31 -3.60 -16.78
C PRO A 28 11.50 -2.29 -16.71
N LEU A 29 10.56 -2.23 -15.77
CA LEU A 29 9.82 -1.03 -15.45
C LEU A 29 10.77 -0.08 -14.73
N ASN A 30 11.02 1.10 -15.31
CA ASN A 30 11.68 2.23 -14.63
C ASN A 30 10.74 2.91 -13.60
N ALA A 31 9.72 2.20 -13.11
CA ALA A 31 8.72 2.71 -12.19
C ALA A 31 8.84 1.94 -10.87
N ASP A 32 8.92 2.65 -9.75
CA ASP A 32 8.88 2.03 -8.43
C ASP A 32 7.55 1.28 -8.23
N TYR A 33 7.57 0.21 -7.43
CA TYR A 33 6.35 -0.49 -7.01
C TYR A 33 5.23 0.47 -6.57
N ALA A 34 5.58 1.53 -5.83
CA ALA A 34 4.62 2.52 -5.35
C ALA A 34 3.92 3.29 -6.48
N GLU A 35 4.63 3.59 -7.55
CA GLU A 35 4.11 4.28 -8.73
C GLU A 35 3.20 3.33 -9.52
N TYR A 36 3.64 2.08 -9.71
CA TYR A 36 2.84 1.05 -10.37
C TYR A 36 1.51 0.78 -9.62
N ALA A 37 1.60 0.49 -8.31
CA ALA A 37 0.42 0.19 -7.49
C ALA A 37 -0.52 1.38 -7.35
N SER A 38 0.01 2.60 -7.29
CA SER A 38 -0.83 3.81 -7.25
C SER A 38 -1.47 4.13 -8.59
N SER A 39 -0.86 3.75 -9.71
CA SER A 39 -1.43 3.97 -11.05
C SER A 39 -2.49 2.92 -11.39
N GLN A 40 -2.24 1.64 -11.06
CA GLN A 40 -3.09 0.52 -11.46
C GLN A 40 -4.20 0.19 -10.47
N SER A 41 -4.02 0.44 -9.16
CA SER A 41 -4.93 -0.05 -8.11
C SER A 41 -5.35 1.03 -7.11
N LEU A 42 -5.29 2.31 -7.47
CA LEU A 42 -5.73 3.40 -6.60
C LEU A 42 -7.15 3.19 -6.06
N SER A 43 -8.08 2.80 -6.94
CA SER A 43 -9.48 2.57 -6.58
C SER A 43 -9.65 1.39 -5.61
N ASP A 44 -8.86 0.33 -5.79
CA ASP A 44 -8.87 -0.80 -4.85
C ASP A 44 -8.31 -0.40 -3.49
N PHE A 45 -7.27 0.44 -3.45
CA PHE A 45 -6.74 0.99 -2.20
C PHE A 45 -7.72 1.96 -1.53
N GLN A 46 -8.43 2.80 -2.29
CA GLN A 46 -9.49 3.68 -1.77
C GLN A 46 -10.59 2.87 -1.09
N ALA A 47 -11.08 1.81 -1.76
CA ALA A 47 -12.08 0.91 -1.22
C ALA A 47 -11.54 0.11 -0.01
N ALA A 48 -10.31 -0.39 -0.08
CA ALA A 48 -9.71 -1.18 0.98
C ALA A 48 -9.38 -0.38 2.25
N LEU A 49 -9.10 0.93 2.10
CA LEU A 49 -8.80 1.84 3.20
C LEU A 49 -10.00 2.64 3.69
N ASP A 50 -11.18 2.46 3.07
CA ASP A 50 -12.38 3.26 3.31
C ASP A 50 -12.07 4.77 3.25
N ASP A 51 -11.19 5.14 2.31
CA ASP A 51 -10.67 6.51 2.14
C ASP A 51 -10.81 6.90 0.66
N PRO A 52 -11.99 7.39 0.25
CA PRO A 52 -12.23 7.81 -1.14
C PRO A 52 -11.47 9.09 -1.52
N GLU A 53 -10.95 9.83 -0.53
CA GLU A 53 -10.14 11.03 -0.75
C GLU A 53 -8.65 10.70 -0.93
N LEU A 54 -8.26 9.43 -0.79
CA LEU A 54 -6.90 8.99 -0.99
C LEU A 54 -6.44 9.29 -2.42
N THR A 55 -5.47 10.17 -2.55
CA THR A 55 -4.93 10.55 -3.85
C THR A 55 -3.76 9.66 -4.27
N TYR A 56 -3.50 9.61 -5.58
CA TYR A 56 -2.31 8.97 -6.16
C TYR A 56 -1.02 9.33 -5.41
N GLU A 57 -0.79 10.62 -5.18
CA GLU A 57 0.42 11.10 -4.49
C GLU A 57 0.49 10.64 -3.03
N GLN A 58 -0.65 10.59 -2.34
CA GLN A 58 -0.72 10.13 -0.95
C GLN A 58 -0.42 8.63 -0.87
N LEU A 59 -1.06 7.82 -1.71
CA LEU A 59 -0.81 6.38 -1.77
C LEU A 59 0.66 6.10 -2.13
N CYS A 60 1.19 6.78 -3.14
CA CYS A 60 2.59 6.62 -3.56
C CYS A 60 3.57 7.00 -2.44
N LYS A 61 3.29 8.10 -1.69
CA LYS A 61 4.08 8.48 -0.50
C LYS A 61 4.00 7.42 0.60
N ILE A 62 2.83 6.85 0.87
CA ILE A 62 2.65 5.83 1.92
C ILE A 62 3.42 4.57 1.54
N LEU A 63 3.26 4.10 0.30
CA LEU A 63 3.94 2.91 -0.20
C LEU A 63 5.46 3.10 -0.22
N ARG A 64 5.99 4.22 -0.76
CA ARG A 64 7.43 4.51 -0.70
C ARG A 64 7.96 4.54 0.73
N LYS A 65 7.24 5.21 1.64
CA LYS A 65 7.64 5.32 3.05
C LYS A 65 7.61 3.97 3.75
N ALA A 66 6.65 3.11 3.42
CA ALA A 66 6.59 1.76 3.94
C ALA A 66 7.68 0.87 3.34
N SER A 67 8.00 0.99 2.05
CA SER A 67 9.07 0.22 1.40
C SER A 67 10.44 0.60 1.95
N HIS A 68 10.70 1.89 2.14
CA HIS A 68 11.93 2.35 2.80
C HIS A 68 12.06 1.83 4.24
N ARG A 69 10.94 1.77 4.99
CA ARG A 69 10.92 1.23 6.36
C ARG A 69 11.06 -0.28 6.41
N GLU A 70 10.65 -0.98 5.35
CA GLU A 70 10.81 -2.42 5.25
C GLU A 70 12.26 -2.76 4.86
N ALA A 71 12.83 -2.10 3.85
CA ALA A 71 14.23 -2.23 3.47
C ALA A 71 15.20 -1.89 4.63
N SER A 72 14.81 -1.00 5.55
CA SER A 72 15.60 -0.68 6.75
C SER A 72 15.42 -1.67 7.90
N ARG A 73 14.55 -2.69 7.77
CA ARG A 73 14.25 -3.66 8.83
C ARG A 73 14.81 -5.03 8.48
N SER A 74 15.36 -5.71 9.49
CA SER A 74 15.91 -7.06 9.39
C SER A 74 14.93 -8.12 9.91
N CYS A 75 13.61 -7.96 9.70
CA CYS A 75 12.60 -8.87 10.26
C CYS A 75 11.78 -9.63 9.21
N LYS A 76 11.63 -10.95 9.43
CA LYS A 76 11.01 -11.97 8.56
C LYS A 76 9.49 -11.83 8.33
N THR A 77 8.86 -10.72 8.69
CA THR A 77 7.42 -10.53 8.46
C THR A 77 7.14 -10.36 6.98
N PRO A 78 6.14 -11.06 6.40
CA PRO A 78 5.83 -10.92 4.99
C PRO A 78 5.45 -9.47 4.67
N TRP A 79 6.03 -8.97 3.57
CA TRP A 79 5.97 -7.59 3.11
C TRP A 79 4.53 -7.04 3.09
N SER A 80 3.57 -7.82 2.59
CA SER A 80 2.14 -7.47 2.52
C SER A 80 1.51 -7.22 3.90
N LEU A 81 1.91 -7.96 4.93
CA LEU A 81 1.41 -7.79 6.30
C LEU A 81 1.95 -6.50 6.93
N PHE A 82 3.22 -6.20 6.70
CA PHE A 82 3.83 -4.96 7.17
C PHE A 82 3.22 -3.74 6.48
N MET A 83 3.06 -3.81 5.16
CA MET A 83 2.44 -2.79 4.33
C MET A 83 0.99 -2.50 4.75
N ALA A 84 0.16 -3.52 4.94
CA ALA A 84 -1.21 -3.36 5.40
C ALA A 84 -1.29 -2.63 6.76
N ASN A 85 -0.39 -2.96 7.69
CA ASN A 85 -0.29 -2.28 8.97
C ASN A 85 0.19 -0.82 8.82
N CYS A 86 1.12 -0.56 7.90
CA CYS A 86 1.62 0.77 7.59
C CYS A 86 0.52 1.67 6.99
N LEU A 87 -0.27 1.14 6.05
CA LEU A 87 -1.40 1.83 5.43
C LEU A 87 -2.49 2.14 6.47
N LYS A 88 -2.87 1.18 7.31
CA LYS A 88 -3.82 1.41 8.41
C LYS A 88 -3.36 2.52 9.35
N ARG A 89 -2.08 2.51 9.72
CA ARG A 89 -1.49 3.54 10.59
C ARG A 89 -1.49 4.93 9.93
N SER A 90 -1.38 4.98 8.61
CA SER A 90 -1.42 6.23 7.85
C SER A 90 -2.84 6.76 7.66
N SER A 91 -3.81 5.90 7.32
CA SER A 91 -5.24 6.25 7.23
C SER A 91 -5.78 6.76 8.58
N ASN A 92 -5.42 6.11 9.69
CA ASN A 92 -5.84 6.57 11.03
C ASN A 92 -5.23 7.93 11.41
N ASN A 93 -4.05 8.28 10.88
CA ASN A 93 -3.45 9.60 11.06
C ASN A 93 -4.11 10.68 10.18
N ASN A 94 -4.69 10.29 9.03
CA ASN A 94 -5.44 11.19 8.17
C ASN A 94 -6.80 11.55 8.81
N LYS A 95 -7.53 10.55 9.33
CA LYS A 95 -8.78 10.75 10.09
C LYS A 95 -8.60 11.65 11.32
N ALA A 96 -7.45 11.57 12.01
CA ALA A 96 -7.16 12.42 13.18
C ALA A 96 -6.84 13.89 12.83
N ARG A 97 -6.54 14.20 11.56
CA ARG A 97 -6.22 15.58 11.12
C ARG A 97 -7.43 16.36 10.60
N CYS A 98 -8.51 15.69 10.18
CA CYS A 98 -9.77 16.36 9.80
C CYS A 98 -10.73 16.58 10.98
N ALA A 99 -10.35 16.18 12.20
CA ALA A 99 -11.14 16.36 13.42
C ALA A 99 -10.65 17.52 14.31
N ARG A 100 -10.00 18.54 13.74
CA ARG A 100 -9.49 19.71 14.48
C ARG A 100 -9.90 21.02 13.82
#